data_AF-M4DXP7-F1
#
_entry.id   AF-M4DXP7-F1
#
_cell.length_a   1.000
_cell.length_b   1.000
_cell.length_c   1.000
_cell.angle_alpha   90.00
_cell.angle_beta   90.00
_cell.angle_gamma   90.00
#
_symmetry.space_group_name_H-M   'P 1'
#
loop_
_entity.id
_entity.type
_entity.pdbx_description
1 polymer ?
#
loop_
_entity_poly.entity_id
_entity_poly.type
_entity_poly.pdbx_seq_one_letter_code
_entity_poly.pdbx_strand_id
1 'polypeptide(L)'
;MTEMDIDEIEAATEIDLYDIYRRAFSPKIVFESFGELLVESSFDPTQNKDHEWRYATVKFREAHFRYRWWQALNHMAEDKVKFRNTGPVHPLTRQPVTDRNRFGGIKFGEIERDCLIAHGASANMHERLFSLK
;
A
#
# COMPACT_ATOMS: atom_id res chain seq x y z
N MET A 1 33.32 -23.13 -16.40
CA MET A 1 32.53 -21.92 -16.67
C MET A 1 33.42 -20.79 -16.22
N THR A 2 34.00 -20.10 -17.19
CA THR A 2 35.18 -19.24 -17.07
C THR A 2 34.88 -18.01 -16.21
N GLU A 3 35.88 -17.60 -15.43
CA GLU A 3 35.88 -16.30 -14.75
C GLU A 3 35.57 -15.20 -15.78
N MET A 4 34.61 -14.34 -15.44
CA MET A 4 34.39 -13.10 -16.20
C MET A 4 35.46 -12.11 -15.75
N ASP A 5 36.28 -11.66 -16.69
CA ASP A 5 37.37 -10.71 -16.46
C ASP A 5 36.83 -9.38 -15.93
N ILE A 6 37.56 -8.80 -14.96
CA ILE A 6 37.23 -7.54 -14.27
C ILE A 6 37.11 -6.37 -15.27
N ASP A 7 37.78 -6.48 -16.41
CA ASP A 7 37.76 -5.47 -17.48
C ASP A 7 36.42 -5.41 -18.23
N GLU A 8 35.65 -6.52 -18.29
CA GLU A 8 34.27 -6.51 -18.84
C GLU A 8 33.28 -5.81 -17.90
N ILE A 9 33.58 -5.79 -16.59
CA ILE A 9 32.78 -5.07 -15.60
C ILE A 9 33.02 -3.56 -15.72
N GLU A 10 34.27 -3.12 -15.95
CA GLU A 10 34.60 -1.70 -16.09
C GLU A 10 34.03 -1.09 -17.40
N ALA A 11 34.04 -1.81 -18.52
CA ALA A 11 33.41 -1.33 -19.76
C ALA A 11 31.90 -1.07 -19.65
N ALA A 12 31.21 -1.75 -18.74
CA ALA A 12 29.79 -1.52 -18.44
C ALA A 12 29.53 -0.31 -17.52
N THR A 13 30.56 0.19 -16.83
CA THR A 13 30.46 1.35 -15.92
C THR A 13 30.49 2.71 -16.63
N GLU A 14 30.87 2.75 -17.90
CA GLU A 14 30.88 3.96 -18.73
C GLU A 14 29.59 4.15 -19.56
N ILE A 15 28.49 3.51 -19.15
CA ILE A 15 27.15 3.94 -19.57
C ILE A 15 26.76 5.08 -18.64
N ASP A 16 26.94 6.31 -19.13
CA ASP A 16 26.64 7.56 -18.41
C ASP A 16 25.31 7.44 -17.62
N LEU A 17 25.42 7.43 -16.28
CA LEU A 17 24.29 7.32 -15.34
C LEU A 17 23.19 8.35 -15.63
N TYR A 18 23.56 9.48 -16.21
CA TYR A 18 22.65 10.54 -16.64
C TYR A 18 21.76 10.14 -17.83
N ASP A 19 22.29 9.34 -18.76
CA ASP A 19 21.61 8.92 -19.98
C ASP A 19 20.58 7.79 -19.71
N ILE A 20 20.87 6.95 -18.69
CA ILE A 20 19.91 5.98 -18.13
C ILE A 20 18.74 6.72 -17.45
N TYR A 21 19.01 7.74 -16.64
CA TYR A 21 17.97 8.52 -15.95
C TYR A 21 17.04 9.25 -16.93
N ARG A 22 17.60 9.81 -18.00
CA ARG A 22 16.85 10.55 -19.03
C ARG A 22 15.92 9.64 -19.87
N ARG A 23 16.34 8.39 -20.13
CA ARG A 23 15.51 7.39 -20.84
C ARG A 23 14.50 6.68 -19.93
N ALA A 24 14.83 6.43 -18.67
CA ALA A 24 13.96 5.67 -17.74
C ALA A 24 12.65 6.40 -17.35
N PHE A 25 12.61 7.73 -17.48
CA PHE A 25 11.46 8.55 -17.08
C PHE A 25 10.56 9.01 -18.24
N SER A 26 10.75 8.48 -19.46
CA SER A 26 9.84 8.83 -20.55
C SER A 26 8.51 8.05 -20.40
N PRO A 27 7.35 8.72 -20.40
CA PRO A 27 6.05 8.04 -20.40
C PRO A 27 5.86 7.13 -21.62
N LYS A 28 6.60 7.36 -22.71
CA LYS A 28 6.51 6.61 -23.97
C LYS A 28 6.79 5.11 -23.80
N ILE A 29 7.77 4.74 -22.96
CA ILE A 29 8.14 3.33 -22.73
C ILE A 29 7.00 2.56 -22.03
N VAL A 30 6.25 3.22 -21.15
CA VAL A 30 5.12 2.60 -20.44
C VAL A 30 3.95 2.40 -21.40
N PHE A 31 3.64 3.37 -22.26
CA PHE A 31 2.55 3.25 -23.23
C PHE A 31 2.87 2.29 -24.39
N GLU A 32 4.14 2.12 -24.78
CA GLU A 32 4.56 1.12 -25.79
C GLU A 32 4.57 -0.33 -25.28
N SER A 33 4.53 -0.53 -23.96
CA SER A 33 4.57 -1.87 -23.33
C SER A 33 3.20 -2.58 -23.24
N PHE A 34 2.10 -1.83 -23.39
CA PHE A 34 0.78 -2.43 -23.59
C PHE A 34 0.69 -2.92 -25.04
N GLY A 35 0.58 -4.23 -25.22
CA GLY A 35 0.34 -4.81 -26.55
C GLY A 35 -1.08 -4.53 -27.05
N GLU A 36 -1.44 -5.14 -28.18
CA GLU A 36 -2.79 -5.07 -28.73
C GLU A 36 -3.81 -5.76 -27.81
N LEU A 37 -4.85 -5.02 -27.43
CA LEU A 37 -5.99 -5.52 -26.68
C LEU A 37 -6.96 -6.23 -27.65
N LEU A 38 -6.85 -7.54 -27.79
CA LEU A 38 -7.86 -8.34 -28.48
C LEU A 38 -9.02 -8.60 -27.52
N VAL A 39 -10.05 -7.76 -27.60
CA VAL A 39 -11.36 -8.05 -27.01
C VAL A 39 -12.12 -8.91 -28.00
N GLU A 40 -12.55 -10.11 -27.60
CA GLU A 40 -13.46 -10.90 -28.44
C GLU A 40 -14.75 -10.11 -28.65
N SER A 41 -15.06 -9.74 -29.91
CA SER A 41 -16.21 -8.88 -30.27
C SER A 41 -17.57 -9.58 -30.16
N SER A 42 -17.64 -10.76 -29.53
CA SER A 42 -18.82 -11.63 -29.57
C SER A 42 -19.63 -11.56 -28.27
N PHE A 43 -19.81 -10.35 -27.72
CA PHE A 43 -20.72 -10.10 -26.62
C PHE A 43 -21.89 -9.23 -27.10
N ASP A 44 -23.06 -9.85 -27.22
CA ASP A 44 -24.34 -9.18 -27.34
C ASP A 44 -24.98 -9.10 -25.94
N PRO A 45 -25.06 -7.92 -25.30
CA PRO A 45 -25.62 -7.75 -23.95
C PRO A 45 -27.11 -8.10 -23.86
N THR A 46 -27.79 -8.40 -24.97
CA THR A 46 -29.22 -8.74 -24.99
C THR A 46 -29.51 -10.23 -24.76
N GLN A 47 -28.53 -11.12 -24.93
CA GLN A 47 -28.68 -12.58 -24.80
C GLN A 47 -28.18 -13.10 -23.45
N ASN A 48 -28.52 -12.42 -22.36
CA ASN A 48 -28.04 -12.75 -21.01
C ASN A 48 -28.85 -13.91 -20.39
N LYS A 49 -28.50 -15.16 -20.74
CA LYS A 49 -29.10 -16.36 -20.11
C LYS A 49 -28.11 -17.24 -19.34
N ASP A 50 -26.81 -17.13 -19.62
CA ASP A 50 -25.82 -18.02 -19.04
C ASP A 50 -24.80 -17.21 -18.24
N HIS A 51 -24.92 -17.30 -16.90
CA HIS A 51 -24.13 -16.58 -15.89
C HIS A 51 -22.65 -17.03 -15.84
N GLU A 52 -21.95 -16.98 -16.97
CA GLU A 52 -20.56 -17.43 -17.08
C GLU A 52 -19.60 -16.22 -17.12
N TRP A 53 -18.59 -16.21 -16.24
CA TRP A 53 -17.55 -15.19 -16.26
C TRP A 53 -16.68 -15.37 -17.51
N ARG A 54 -16.67 -14.39 -18.43
CA ARG A 54 -15.73 -14.37 -19.57
C ARG A 54 -14.53 -13.48 -19.27
N TYR A 55 -13.32 -13.98 -19.55
CA TYR A 55 -12.07 -13.25 -19.39
C TYR A 55 -11.66 -12.60 -20.73
N ALA A 56 -11.11 -11.39 -20.68
CA ALA A 56 -10.41 -10.80 -21.82
C ALA A 56 -8.91 -11.09 -21.67
N THR A 57 -8.30 -11.74 -22.67
CA THR A 57 -6.86 -12.01 -22.66
C THR A 57 -6.10 -10.82 -23.25
N VAL A 58 -5.40 -10.09 -22.40
CA VAL A 58 -4.48 -9.02 -22.83
C VAL A 58 -3.08 -9.60 -22.97
N LYS A 59 -2.52 -9.56 -24.18
CA LYS A 59 -1.11 -9.94 -24.41
C LYS A 59 -0.24 -8.68 -24.30
N PHE A 60 0.63 -8.66 -23.30
CA PHE A 60 1.68 -7.63 -23.21
C PHE A 60 2.77 -7.90 -24.23
N ARG A 61 3.36 -6.83 -24.78
CA ARG A 61 4.55 -6.92 -25.63
C ARG A 61 5.78 -7.23 -24.74
N GLU A 62 6.95 -7.43 -25.37
CA GLU A 62 8.24 -7.68 -24.72
C GLU A 62 8.43 -6.85 -23.43
N ALA A 63 8.67 -7.57 -22.33
CA ALA A 63 8.91 -6.99 -21.02
C ALA A 63 10.38 -6.59 -20.90
N HIS A 64 10.64 -5.30 -20.66
CA HIS A 64 11.98 -4.80 -20.37
C HIS A 64 12.29 -4.85 -18.87
N PHE A 65 13.13 -5.80 -18.47
CA PHE A 65 13.67 -5.85 -17.11
C PHE A 65 14.86 -4.87 -16.98
N ARG A 66 14.84 -4.03 -15.95
CA ARG A 66 15.96 -3.15 -15.59
C ARG A 66 16.41 -3.42 -14.18
N TYR A 67 17.72 -3.37 -13.96
CA TYR A 67 18.31 -3.43 -12.62
C TYR A 67 18.04 -2.10 -11.91
N ARG A 68 17.40 -2.17 -10.75
CA ARG A 68 17.14 -1.05 -9.85
C ARG A 68 17.74 -1.39 -8.50
N TRP A 69 18.40 -0.43 -7.88
CA TRP A 69 18.87 -0.59 -6.51
C TRP A 69 17.73 -0.27 -5.55
N TRP A 70 17.47 -1.15 -4.58
CA TRP A 70 16.53 -0.89 -3.49
C TRP A 70 17.31 -0.67 -2.20
N GLN A 71 16.79 0.24 -1.36
CA GLN A 71 17.27 0.43 0.00
C GLN A 71 16.20 -0.05 0.97
N ALA A 72 16.61 -0.80 1.99
CA ALA A 72 15.72 -1.18 3.08
C ALA A 72 15.56 -0.01 4.06
N LEU A 73 14.32 0.28 4.45
CA LEU A 73 14.02 1.28 5.48
C LEU A 73 13.84 0.60 6.83
N ASN A 74 14.28 1.26 7.90
CA ASN A 74 14.23 0.71 9.25
C ASN A 74 12.84 0.81 9.92
N HIS A 75 11.89 1.55 9.34
CA HIS A 75 10.57 1.73 9.93
C HIS A 75 9.65 0.57 9.60
N MET A 76 9.51 -0.35 10.56
CA MET A 76 8.65 -1.52 10.41
C MET A 76 7.21 -1.21 10.84
N ALA A 77 6.25 -1.88 10.21
CA ALA A 77 4.83 -1.78 10.59
C ALA A 77 4.55 -2.44 11.96
N GLU A 78 5.32 -3.49 12.29
CA GLU A 78 5.24 -4.20 13.57
C GLU A 78 5.46 -3.27 14.76
N ASP A 79 6.39 -2.32 14.64
CA ASP A 79 6.67 -1.31 15.64
C ASP A 79 5.53 -0.33 15.87
N LYS A 80 4.44 -0.37 15.10
CA LYS A 80 3.32 0.59 15.22
C LYS A 80 2.06 -0.03 15.80
N VAL A 81 2.01 -1.35 15.98
CA VAL A 81 0.82 -2.03 16.48
C VAL A 81 0.60 -1.70 17.95
N LYS A 82 -0.61 -1.26 18.30
CA LYS A 82 -1.05 -0.94 19.67
C LYS A 82 -2.47 -1.46 19.88
N PHE A 83 -2.65 -2.33 20.88
CA PHE A 83 -3.96 -2.85 21.27
C PHE A 83 -4.11 -2.79 22.79
N ARG A 84 -5.35 -2.68 23.27
CA ARG A 84 -5.69 -2.68 24.70
C ARG A 84 -7.10 -3.23 24.88
N ASN A 85 -7.25 -4.16 25.83
CA ASN A 85 -8.55 -4.58 26.36
C ASN A 85 -8.77 -3.90 27.73
N THR A 86 -8.01 -4.30 28.74
CA THR A 86 -7.92 -3.66 30.07
C THR A 86 -6.46 -3.35 30.41
N GLY A 87 -6.21 -2.51 31.41
CA GLY A 87 -4.83 -2.12 31.76
C GLY A 87 -4.73 -1.00 32.79
N PRO A 88 -3.51 -0.50 33.06
CA PRO A 88 -3.29 0.53 34.07
C PRO A 88 -4.02 1.84 33.72
N VAL A 89 -4.46 2.52 34.77
CA VAL A 89 -5.13 3.82 34.72
C VAL A 89 -4.34 4.85 35.52
N HIS A 90 -4.43 6.10 35.10
CA HIS A 90 -3.81 7.22 35.80
C HIS A 90 -4.54 7.48 37.13
N PRO A 91 -3.82 7.65 38.26
CA PRO A 91 -4.44 7.72 39.60
C PRO A 91 -5.37 8.93 39.77
N LEU A 92 -5.05 10.07 39.16
CA LEU A 92 -5.86 11.30 39.28
C LEU A 92 -7.13 11.26 38.44
N THR A 93 -7.02 10.93 37.15
CA THR A 93 -8.12 11.05 36.18
C THR A 93 -8.88 9.75 36.00
N ARG A 94 -8.34 8.63 36.50
CA ARG A 94 -8.82 7.26 36.26
C ARG A 94 -8.95 6.90 34.78
N GLN A 95 -8.25 7.62 33.91
CA GLN A 95 -8.21 7.36 32.47
C GLN A 95 -7.06 6.41 32.13
N PRO A 96 -7.15 5.64 31.04
CA PRO A 96 -6.04 4.86 30.50
C PRO A 96 -4.76 5.68 30.34
N VAL A 97 -3.61 5.09 30.69
CA VAL A 97 -2.29 5.70 30.49
C VAL A 97 -2.01 5.86 28.98
N THR A 98 -1.20 6.84 28.57
CA THR A 98 -0.91 7.12 27.14
C THR A 98 0.13 6.17 26.52
N ASP A 99 1.12 5.75 27.31
CA ASP A 99 2.31 5.05 26.84
C ASP A 99 2.01 3.63 26.30
N ARG A 100 2.57 3.30 25.12
CA ARG A 100 2.43 1.97 24.51
C ARG A 100 3.08 0.88 25.37
N ASN A 101 4.26 1.15 25.93
CA ASN A 101 5.00 0.17 26.71
C ASN A 101 4.28 -0.20 28.03
N ARG A 102 3.34 0.63 28.46
CA ARG A 102 2.49 0.42 29.64
C ARG A 102 1.08 -0.06 29.27
N PHE A 103 0.90 -0.65 28.09
CA PHE A 103 -0.41 -1.06 27.57
C PHE A 103 -1.43 0.08 27.61
N GLY A 104 -0.99 1.28 27.21
CA GLY A 104 -1.78 2.49 27.24
C GLY A 104 -2.97 2.46 26.29
N GLY A 105 -4.00 3.26 26.60
CA GLY A 105 -5.18 3.41 25.76
C GLY A 105 -4.92 4.22 24.50
N ILE A 106 -5.86 4.16 23.56
CA ILE A 106 -5.91 5.06 22.40
C ILE A 106 -6.70 6.30 22.83
N LYS A 107 -6.17 7.49 22.52
CA LYS A 107 -6.87 8.73 22.82
C LYS A 107 -7.98 8.94 21.80
N PHE A 108 -9.19 9.11 22.29
CA PHE A 108 -10.31 9.61 21.51
C PHE A 108 -10.32 11.14 21.62
N GLY A 109 -10.04 11.84 20.52
CA GLY A 109 -9.90 13.28 20.48
C GLY A 109 -11.21 14.02 20.18
N GLU A 110 -11.09 15.33 20.03
CA GLU A 110 -12.22 16.22 19.74
C GLU A 110 -12.77 15.98 18.34
N ILE A 111 -11.89 15.74 17.37
CA ILE A 111 -12.28 15.53 15.98
C ILE A 111 -13.08 14.22 15.86
N GLU A 112 -12.62 13.16 16.53
CA GLU A 112 -13.32 11.87 16.50
C GLU A 112 -14.70 11.96 17.18
N ARG A 113 -14.83 12.77 18.24
CA ARG A 113 -16.11 13.08 18.86
C ARG A 113 -17.02 13.82 17.87
N ASP A 114 -16.51 14.86 17.22
CA ASP A 114 -17.32 15.69 16.31
C ASP A 114 -17.79 14.87 15.10
N CYS A 115 -16.96 13.96 14.58
CA CYS A 115 -17.34 13.00 13.56
C CYS A 115 -18.52 12.11 13.99
N LEU A 116 -18.50 11.57 15.22
CA LEU A 116 -19.60 10.72 15.71
C LEU A 116 -20.90 11.51 15.95
N ILE A 117 -20.77 12.76 16.40
CA ILE A 117 -21.92 13.67 16.56
C ILE A 117 -22.57 13.94 15.20
N ALA A 118 -21.77 14.23 14.16
CA ALA A 118 -22.27 14.47 12.81
C ALA A 118 -23.02 13.27 12.22
N HIS A 119 -22.61 12.04 12.56
CA HIS A 119 -23.29 10.81 12.16
C HIS A 119 -24.54 10.49 13.01
N GLY A 120 -24.83 11.26 14.07
CA GLY A 120 -25.96 11.00 14.97
C GLY A 120 -25.76 9.75 15.86
N ALA A 121 -24.52 9.26 15.99
CA ALA A 121 -24.21 8.00 16.69
C ALA A 121 -24.04 8.21 18.21
N SER A 122 -25.07 8.73 18.88
CA SER A 122 -25.03 9.09 20.31
C SER A 122 -24.74 7.90 21.24
N ALA A 123 -25.28 6.72 20.94
CA ALA A 123 -25.04 5.50 21.72
C ALA A 123 -23.56 5.09 21.68
N ASN A 124 -22.94 5.14 20.51
CA ASN A 124 -21.52 4.82 20.33
C ASN A 124 -20.63 5.83 21.05
N MET A 125 -20.97 7.13 20.97
CA MET A 125 -20.25 8.18 21.68
C MET A 125 -20.32 7.97 23.21
N HIS A 126 -21.49 7.61 23.73
CA HIS A 126 -21.68 7.33 25.15
C HIS A 126 -20.84 6.12 25.61
N GLU A 127 -20.82 5.04 24.82
CA GLU A 127 -20.00 3.87 25.13
C GLU A 127 -18.51 4.21 25.17
N ARG A 128 -18.01 5.02 24.23
CA ARG A 128 -16.59 5.37 24.16
C ARG A 128 -16.11 6.33 25.24
N LEU A 129 -16.95 7.30 25.64
CA LEU A 129 -16.54 8.37 26.57
C LEU A 129 -16.85 8.08 28.04
N PHE A 130 -17.97 7.42 28.33
CA PHE A 130 -18.49 7.31 29.69
C PHE A 130 -18.58 5.87 30.19
N SER A 131 -18.86 4.92 29.30
CA SER A 131 -18.95 3.51 29.69
C SER A 131 -17.56 2.89 29.81
N LEU A 132 -16.95 3.04 30.99
CA LEU A 132 -15.83 2.19 31.39
C LEU A 132 -16.40 0.84 31.88
N LYS A 133 -16.27 -0.21 31.06
CA LYS A 133 -16.44 -1.60 31.52
C LYS A 133 -15.17 -2.09 32.20
#